data_AF-A0A350IPY4-F1
#
_entry.id   AF-A0A350IPY4-F1
#
_cell.length_a   1.000
_cell.length_b   1.000
_cell.length_c   1.000
_cell.angle_alpha   90.00
_cell.angle_beta   90.00
_cell.angle_gamma   90.00
#
_symmetry.space_group_name_H-M   'P 1'
#
loop_
_entity.id
_entity.type
_entity.pdbx_description
1 polymer ?
#
loop_
_entity_poly.entity_id
_entity_poly.type
_entity_poly.pdbx_seq_one_letter_code
_entity_poly.pdbx_strand_id
1 'polypeptide(L)'
;MRAGPARMPDVIPAPMVVRPDPDADFTLTESTVLSVRGGAAAAPTATWLAELLRNGTGFALPLASGDGHPASVITLELGTGEPDLGDEGYTLAVHPGSVVVRAGAAAGLFHGAETLRQLLPGRVESAGSPGPWVVAGGEIVDRPRYPWRGAMLDVARHFFRVADVERFIDEIALYKINVL
;
A
#
# COMPACT_ATOMS: atom_id res chain seq x y z
N MET A 1 -15.97 -3.53 19.67
CA MET A 1 -15.89 -2.19 19.09
C MET A 1 -15.57 -2.35 17.60
N ARG A 2 -16.44 -1.92 16.68
CA ARG A 2 -16.05 -1.82 15.27
C ARG A 2 -15.16 -0.57 15.16
N ALA A 3 -13.85 -0.76 14.97
CA ALA A 3 -12.97 0.35 14.66
C ALA A 3 -13.45 0.96 13.33
N GLY A 4 -13.58 2.29 13.28
CA GLY A 4 -13.74 3.02 12.02
C GLY A 4 -12.52 2.83 11.11
N PRO A 5 -12.56 3.34 9.87
CA PRO A 5 -11.38 3.32 9.00
C PRO A 5 -10.19 4.00 9.70
N ALA A 6 -8.98 3.53 9.40
CA ALA A 6 -7.78 4.22 9.85
C ALA A 6 -7.76 5.63 9.22
N ARG A 7 -7.41 6.65 9.99
CA ARG A 7 -7.40 8.02 9.48
C ARG A 7 -6.08 8.26 8.73
N MET A 8 -6.11 9.08 7.68
CA MET A 8 -4.89 9.38 6.92
C MET A 8 -3.69 9.86 7.78
N PRO A 9 -3.88 10.67 8.83
CA PRO A 9 -2.76 11.11 9.68
C PRO A 9 -2.17 10.01 10.58
N ASP A 10 -2.82 8.84 10.71
CA ASP A 10 -2.41 7.75 11.60
C ASP A 10 -1.43 6.77 10.93
N VAL A 11 -0.99 7.05 9.69
CA VAL A 11 0.02 6.26 8.97
C VAL A 11 1.38 6.37 9.66
N ILE A 12 2.09 5.24 9.75
CA ILE A 12 3.44 5.13 10.31
C ILE A 12 4.41 4.58 9.26
N PRO A 13 5.54 5.23 8.98
CA PRO A 13 5.96 6.55 9.47
C PRO A 13 5.02 7.67 9.02
N ALA A 14 5.02 8.78 9.77
CA ALA A 14 4.22 9.96 9.44
C ALA A 14 4.58 10.48 8.04
N PRO A 15 3.63 10.56 7.10
CA PRO A 15 3.91 11.02 5.75
C PRO A 15 4.33 12.51 5.72
N MET A 16 5.11 12.89 4.70
CA MET A 16 5.55 14.27 4.51
C MET A 16 4.37 15.27 4.42
N VAL A 17 3.32 14.94 3.66
CA VAL A 17 2.11 15.75 3.52
C VAL A 17 0.88 14.85 3.56
N VAL A 18 -0.14 15.26 4.31
CA VAL A 18 -1.45 14.62 4.39
C VAL A 18 -2.54 15.67 4.24
N ARG A 19 -3.50 15.43 3.34
CA ARG A 19 -4.67 16.29 3.09
C ARG A 19 -5.94 15.43 3.16
N PRO A 20 -6.51 15.22 4.35
CA PRO A 20 -7.72 14.41 4.49
C PRO A 20 -8.92 15.07 3.82
N ASP A 21 -9.77 14.25 3.20
CA ASP A 21 -11.07 14.63 2.67
C ASP A 21 -12.13 13.63 3.16
N PRO A 22 -12.89 13.96 4.22
CA PRO A 22 -13.89 13.07 4.80
C PRO A 22 -15.03 12.68 3.84
N ASP A 23 -15.24 13.42 2.76
CA ASP A 23 -16.29 13.14 1.76
C ASP A 23 -15.78 12.24 0.62
N ALA A 24 -14.49 11.88 0.64
CA ALA A 24 -13.82 11.14 -0.42
C ALA A 24 -13.50 9.68 -0.10
N ASP A 25 -14.08 9.14 0.97
CA ASP A 25 -13.86 7.74 1.40
C ASP A 25 -14.08 6.74 0.25
N PHE A 26 -13.15 5.80 0.14
CA PHE A 26 -13.24 4.70 -0.81
C PHE A 26 -13.68 3.42 -0.09
N THR A 27 -14.65 2.70 -0.66
CA THR A 27 -15.02 1.37 -0.17
C THR A 27 -14.58 0.31 -1.16
N LEU A 28 -13.65 -0.53 -0.75
CA LEU A 28 -13.24 -1.72 -1.50
C LEU A 28 -14.37 -2.76 -1.45
N THR A 29 -14.78 -3.20 -2.64
CA THR A 29 -15.86 -4.19 -2.86
C THR A 29 -15.39 -5.34 -3.75
N GLU A 30 -16.22 -6.37 -3.89
CA GLU A 30 -16.00 -7.51 -4.80
C GLU A 30 -15.81 -7.08 -6.27
N SER A 31 -16.41 -5.95 -6.68
CA SER A 31 -16.30 -5.42 -8.04
C SER A 31 -15.05 -4.55 -8.25
N THR A 32 -14.21 -4.39 -7.23
CA THR A 32 -13.00 -3.55 -7.31
C THR A 32 -11.95 -4.23 -8.19
N VAL A 33 -11.39 -3.47 -9.12
CA VAL A 33 -10.33 -3.91 -10.02
C VAL A 33 -9.01 -3.28 -9.61
N LEU A 34 -7.92 -4.05 -9.63
CA LEU A 34 -6.58 -3.49 -9.50
C LEU A 34 -6.02 -3.20 -10.89
N SER A 35 -5.83 -1.92 -11.21
CA SER A 35 -5.25 -1.49 -12.48
C SER A 35 -3.76 -1.24 -12.34
N VAL A 36 -2.97 -1.72 -13.30
CA VAL A 36 -1.50 -1.58 -13.30
C VAL A 36 -1.05 -0.80 -14.53
N ARG A 37 -0.30 0.28 -14.30
CA ARG A 37 0.31 1.14 -15.32
C ARG A 37 1.82 1.26 -15.04
N GLY A 38 2.63 1.33 -16.09
CA GLY A 38 4.10 1.41 -15.98
C GLY A 38 4.86 0.09 -16.22
N GLY A 39 4.20 -0.88 -16.86
CA GLY A 39 4.86 -2.06 -17.43
C GLY A 39 5.33 -3.10 -16.40
N ALA A 40 6.32 -3.91 -16.79
CA ALA A 40 6.78 -5.08 -16.02
C ALA A 40 7.31 -4.72 -14.62
N ALA A 41 7.83 -3.52 -14.42
CA ALA A 41 8.39 -3.09 -13.14
C ALA A 41 7.31 -2.78 -12.07
N ALA A 42 6.06 -2.52 -12.44
CA ALA A 42 4.95 -2.33 -11.50
C ALA A 42 4.28 -3.65 -11.08
N ALA A 43 4.47 -4.72 -11.86
CA ALA A 43 3.78 -5.99 -11.69
C ALA A 43 4.04 -6.67 -10.32
N PRO A 44 5.27 -6.67 -9.75
CA PRO A 44 5.52 -7.28 -8.45
C PRO A 44 4.68 -6.66 -7.33
N THR A 45 4.71 -5.32 -7.20
CA THR A 45 3.92 -4.59 -6.20
C THR A 45 2.42 -4.82 -6.38
N ALA A 46 1.95 -4.81 -7.63
CA ALA A 46 0.54 -5.06 -7.92
C ALA A 46 0.09 -6.48 -7.54
N THR A 47 0.94 -7.47 -7.80
CA THR A 47 0.66 -8.88 -7.50
C THR A 47 0.62 -9.09 -5.98
N TRP A 48 1.64 -8.59 -5.29
CA TRP A 48 1.72 -8.62 -3.83
C TRP A 48 0.50 -7.96 -3.18
N LEU A 49 0.15 -6.75 -3.60
CA LEU A 49 -1.02 -6.04 -3.05
C LEU A 49 -2.32 -6.80 -3.36
N ALA A 50 -2.47 -7.34 -4.57
CA ALA A 50 -3.65 -8.14 -4.92
C ALA A 50 -3.78 -9.37 -4.03
N GLU A 51 -2.69 -10.10 -3.78
CA GLU A 51 -2.68 -11.28 -2.92
C GLU A 51 -3.03 -10.94 -1.47
N LEU A 52 -2.44 -9.87 -0.94
CA LEU A 52 -2.77 -9.36 0.40
C LEU A 52 -4.27 -9.05 0.53
N LEU A 53 -4.81 -8.30 -0.43
CA LEU A 53 -6.23 -7.91 -0.41
C LEU A 53 -7.14 -9.11 -0.63
N ARG A 54 -6.82 -10.03 -1.54
CA ARG A 54 -7.60 -11.26 -1.77
C ARG A 54 -7.64 -12.12 -0.51
N ASN A 55 -6.51 -12.30 0.16
CA ASN A 55 -6.44 -13.04 1.40
C ASN A 55 -7.31 -12.38 2.49
N GLY A 56 -7.12 -11.08 2.72
CA GLY A 56 -7.85 -10.34 3.74
C GLY A 56 -9.36 -10.26 3.51
N THR A 57 -9.77 -10.00 2.27
CA THR A 57 -11.16 -9.69 1.92
C THR A 57 -11.97 -10.90 1.44
N GLY A 58 -11.30 -11.94 0.92
CA GLY A 58 -11.95 -13.05 0.21
C GLY A 58 -12.44 -12.70 -1.20
N PHE A 59 -12.21 -11.47 -1.68
CA PHE A 59 -12.66 -11.03 -3.00
C PHE A 59 -11.68 -11.46 -4.10
N ALA A 60 -12.16 -11.60 -5.34
CA ALA A 60 -11.33 -12.02 -6.47
C ALA A 60 -10.33 -10.94 -6.94
N LEU A 61 -10.74 -9.66 -6.91
CA LEU A 61 -9.91 -8.48 -7.22
C LEU A 61 -9.01 -8.67 -8.46
N PRO A 62 -9.58 -8.74 -9.68
CA PRO A 62 -8.81 -9.02 -10.88
C PRO A 62 -7.75 -7.93 -11.13
N LEU A 63 -6.58 -8.37 -11.61
CA LEU A 63 -5.54 -7.47 -12.11
C LEU A 63 -5.84 -7.15 -13.58
N ALA A 64 -5.92 -5.87 -13.91
CA ALA A 64 -6.12 -5.38 -15.27
C ALA A 64 -4.95 -4.50 -15.71
N SER A 65 -4.59 -4.62 -16.98
CA SER A 65 -3.62 -3.74 -17.64
C SER A 65 -4.37 -2.85 -18.64
N GLY A 66 -4.24 -1.53 -18.50
CA GLY A 66 -4.79 -0.56 -19.47
C GLY A 66 -5.74 0.49 -18.89
N ASP A 67 -6.38 1.25 -19.79
CA ASP A 67 -7.17 2.45 -19.46
C ASP A 67 -8.67 2.19 -19.24
N GLY A 68 -9.00 1.00 -18.71
CA GLY A 68 -10.34 0.75 -18.23
C GLY A 68 -10.70 1.71 -17.09
N HIS A 69 -11.93 2.20 -17.07
CA HIS A 69 -12.46 3.05 -16.00
C HIS A 69 -13.60 2.32 -15.27
N PRO A 70 -13.29 1.26 -14.49
CA PRO A 70 -14.32 0.61 -13.71
C PRO A 70 -14.84 1.56 -12.62
N ALA A 71 -16.08 1.33 -12.17
CA ALA A 71 -16.71 2.15 -11.14
C ALA A 71 -16.01 2.09 -9.76
N SER A 72 -15.19 1.04 -9.53
CA SER A 72 -14.33 0.89 -8.36
C SER A 72 -12.95 0.39 -8.79
N VAL A 73 -11.91 1.18 -8.55
CA VAL A 73 -10.55 0.89 -9.03
C VAL A 73 -9.47 1.24 -8.00
N ILE A 74 -8.44 0.39 -7.90
CA ILE A 74 -7.17 0.74 -7.25
C ILE A 74 -6.11 0.72 -8.34
N THR A 75 -5.53 1.87 -8.64
CA THR A 75 -4.56 2.02 -9.72
C THR A 75 -3.16 2.20 -9.15
N LEU A 76 -2.23 1.37 -9.61
CA LEU A 76 -0.79 1.50 -9.35
C LEU A 76 -0.12 2.01 -10.63
N GLU A 77 0.43 3.23 -10.58
CA GLU A 77 1.09 3.86 -11.72
C GLU A 77 2.57 4.08 -11.45
N LEU A 78 3.41 3.41 -12.24
CA LEU A 78 4.86 3.54 -12.20
C LEU A 78 5.39 4.38 -13.37
N GLY A 79 6.40 5.20 -13.11
CA GLY A 79 7.00 6.10 -14.08
C GLY A 79 6.21 7.41 -14.26
N THR A 80 5.12 7.56 -13.51
CA THR A 80 4.38 8.80 -13.32
C THR A 80 4.51 9.19 -11.85
N GLY A 81 4.99 10.39 -11.56
CA GLY A 81 5.26 10.84 -10.20
C GLY A 81 5.87 12.24 -10.21
N GLU A 82 5.78 12.93 -9.09
CA GLU A 82 6.41 14.25 -8.99
C GLU A 82 7.94 14.07 -8.98
N PRO A 83 8.69 14.74 -9.88
CA PRO A 83 10.14 14.55 -10.04
C PRO A 83 10.94 14.71 -8.74
N ASP A 84 10.44 15.56 -7.84
CA ASP A 84 11.14 15.96 -6.61
C ASP A 84 10.98 14.94 -5.46
N LEU A 85 10.25 13.84 -5.68
CA LEU A 85 10.01 12.81 -4.66
C LEU A 85 11.10 11.73 -4.59
N GLY A 86 11.94 11.62 -5.62
CA GLY A 86 13.02 10.62 -5.70
C GLY A 86 12.51 9.18 -5.83
N ASP A 87 13.43 8.22 -5.74
CA ASP A 87 13.15 6.80 -6.07
C ASP A 87 12.22 6.10 -5.06
N GLU A 88 12.18 6.59 -3.82
CA GLU A 88 11.39 6.02 -2.72
C GLU A 88 10.09 6.78 -2.45
N GLY A 89 9.87 7.90 -3.13
CA GLY A 89 8.70 8.74 -2.90
C GLY A 89 7.51 8.39 -3.79
N TYR A 90 6.32 8.77 -3.33
CA TYR A 90 5.05 8.46 -3.98
C TYR A 90 3.98 9.49 -3.66
N THR A 91 2.91 9.47 -4.46
CA THR A 91 1.63 10.09 -4.11
C THR A 91 0.55 9.02 -4.00
N LEU A 92 -0.39 9.23 -3.09
CA LEU A 92 -1.57 8.40 -2.90
C LEU A 92 -2.79 9.32 -2.85
N ALA A 93 -3.75 9.09 -3.73
CA ALA A 93 -5.01 9.83 -3.77
C ALA A 93 -6.17 8.85 -3.60
N VAL A 94 -7.09 9.17 -2.69
CA VAL A 94 -8.30 8.41 -2.41
C VAL A 94 -9.51 9.27 -2.72
N HIS A 95 -10.36 8.79 -3.61
CA HIS A 95 -11.59 9.41 -4.05
C HIS A 95 -12.75 8.40 -4.00
N PRO A 96 -14.01 8.87 -4.08
CA PRO A 96 -15.14 7.98 -4.24
C PRO A 96 -14.95 7.11 -5.51
N GLY A 97 -14.88 5.80 -5.32
CA GLY A 97 -14.70 4.83 -6.42
C GLY A 97 -13.28 4.70 -6.98
N SER A 98 -12.28 5.45 -6.51
CA SER A 98 -10.90 5.24 -6.96
C SER A 98 -9.83 5.50 -5.91
N VAL A 99 -8.82 4.65 -5.89
CA VAL A 99 -7.54 4.89 -5.21
C VAL A 99 -6.45 4.90 -6.26
N VAL A 100 -5.54 5.86 -6.21
CA VAL A 100 -4.41 5.92 -7.13
C VAL A 100 -3.11 6.11 -6.36
N VAL A 101 -2.18 5.19 -6.54
CA VAL A 101 -0.79 5.30 -6.06
C VAL A 101 0.12 5.54 -7.25
N ARG A 102 0.91 6.61 -7.19
CA ARG A 102 1.86 6.99 -8.26
C ARG A 102 3.27 7.09 -7.71
N ALA A 103 4.25 6.61 -8.46
CA ALA A 103 5.66 6.74 -8.09
C ALA A 103 6.58 6.78 -9.31
N GLY A 104 7.72 7.47 -9.16
CA GLY A 104 8.76 7.53 -10.18
C GLY A 104 9.53 6.20 -10.35
N ALA A 105 9.68 5.42 -9.26
CA ALA A 105 10.39 4.15 -9.25
C ALA A 105 9.67 3.08 -8.40
N ALA A 106 10.09 1.83 -8.56
CA ALA A 106 9.41 0.67 -7.99
C ALA A 106 9.37 0.70 -6.45
N ALA A 107 10.43 1.19 -5.80
CA ALA A 107 10.48 1.33 -4.34
C ALA A 107 9.41 2.30 -3.82
N GLY A 108 9.26 3.47 -4.46
CA GLY A 108 8.18 4.41 -4.14
C GLY A 108 6.80 3.80 -4.33
N LEU A 109 6.58 3.04 -5.41
CA LEU A 109 5.29 2.39 -5.64
C LEU A 109 4.95 1.39 -4.53
N PHE A 110 5.95 0.62 -4.10
CA PHE A 110 5.82 -0.32 -2.99
C PHE A 110 5.51 0.40 -1.66
N HIS A 111 6.22 1.48 -1.34
CA HIS A 111 5.94 2.29 -0.15
C HIS A 111 4.54 2.93 -0.14
N GLY A 112 4.04 3.34 -1.31
CA GLY A 112 2.68 3.83 -1.45
C GLY A 112 1.64 2.74 -1.24
N ALA A 113 1.91 1.52 -1.73
CA ALA A 113 1.05 0.37 -1.48
C ALA A 113 1.04 -0.07 0.00
N GLU A 114 2.18 -0.02 0.70
CA GLU A 114 2.23 -0.22 2.17
C GLU A 114 1.43 0.84 2.93
N THR A 115 1.39 2.07 2.43
CA THR A 115 0.56 3.12 3.03
C THR A 115 -0.92 2.84 2.81
N LEU A 116 -1.32 2.41 1.62
CA LEU A 116 -2.68 1.97 1.36
C LEU A 116 -3.08 0.80 2.27
N ARG A 117 -2.19 -0.17 2.48
CA ARG A 117 -2.38 -1.28 3.42
C ARG A 117 -2.67 -0.79 4.84
N GLN A 118 -1.94 0.21 5.34
CA GLN A 118 -2.18 0.79 6.67
C GLN A 118 -3.49 1.57 6.79
N LEU A 119 -3.96 2.17 5.69
CA LEU A 119 -5.24 2.89 5.66
C LEU A 119 -6.45 1.95 5.64
N LEU A 120 -6.26 0.69 5.22
CA LEU A 120 -7.28 -0.34 5.33
C LEU A 120 -7.49 -0.76 6.78
N PRO A 121 -8.68 -1.26 7.14
CA PRO A 121 -8.89 -1.79 8.48
C PRO A 121 -7.94 -2.96 8.75
N GLY A 122 -7.25 -2.97 9.90
CA GLY A 122 -6.20 -3.96 10.22
C GLY A 122 -6.63 -5.44 10.19
N ARG A 123 -7.93 -5.74 10.16
CA ARG A 123 -8.43 -7.09 9.87
C ARG A 123 -8.16 -7.56 8.43
N VAL A 124 -7.67 -6.69 7.54
CA VAL A 124 -7.17 -7.07 6.21
C VAL A 124 -5.99 -8.04 6.31
N GLU A 125 -5.28 -8.05 7.44
CA GLU A 125 -4.21 -9.01 7.74
C GLU A 125 -4.73 -10.41 8.11
N SER A 126 -6.04 -10.56 8.32
CA SER A 126 -6.69 -11.81 8.69
C SER A 126 -7.53 -12.35 7.54
N ALA A 127 -7.31 -13.62 7.20
CA ALA A 127 -7.95 -14.26 6.04
C ALA A 127 -9.49 -14.22 6.11
N GLY A 128 -10.13 -13.79 5.01
CA GLY A 128 -11.59 -13.84 4.82
C GLY A 128 -12.41 -13.04 5.82
N SER A 129 -11.87 -11.93 6.33
CA SER A 129 -12.58 -11.09 7.30
C SER A 129 -13.80 -10.39 6.68
N PRO A 130 -14.87 -10.12 7.44
CA PRO A 130 -16.03 -9.41 6.90
C PRO A 130 -15.73 -7.92 6.67
N GLY A 131 -16.39 -7.33 5.67
CA GLY A 131 -16.39 -5.90 5.40
C GLY A 131 -17.12 -5.06 6.48
N PRO A 132 -17.25 -3.74 6.28
CA PRO A 132 -16.89 -2.97 5.07
C PRO A 132 -15.40 -2.58 5.02
N TRP A 133 -14.81 -2.60 3.83
CA TRP A 133 -13.39 -2.30 3.60
C TRP A 133 -13.21 -0.85 3.19
N VAL A 134 -13.25 0.06 4.17
CA VAL A 134 -13.20 1.51 3.94
C VAL A 134 -11.78 2.03 4.09
N VAL A 135 -11.36 2.86 3.14
CA VAL A 135 -10.10 3.62 3.12
C VAL A 135 -10.45 5.10 3.23
N ALA A 136 -9.82 5.81 4.16
CA ALA A 136 -10.07 7.23 4.38
C ALA A 136 -9.71 8.08 3.14
N GLY A 137 -10.61 8.98 2.75
CA GLY A 137 -10.48 9.89 1.62
C GLY A 137 -9.43 10.98 1.79
N GLY A 138 -8.84 11.42 0.68
CA GLY A 138 -7.88 12.52 0.63
C GLY A 138 -6.57 12.19 -0.11
N GLU A 139 -5.53 13.00 0.14
CA GLU A 139 -4.24 12.89 -0.55
C GLU A 139 -3.07 12.75 0.44
N ILE A 140 -2.10 11.92 0.06
CA ILE A 140 -0.79 11.79 0.71
C ILE A 140 0.28 12.02 -0.34
N VAL A 141 1.28 12.84 0.02
CA VAL A 141 2.54 12.97 -0.73
C VAL A 141 3.65 12.62 0.25
N ASP A 142 4.47 11.64 -0.08
CA ASP A 142 5.49 11.15 0.85
C ASP A 142 6.81 10.81 0.17
N ARG A 143 7.88 11.00 0.93
CA ARG A 143 9.24 10.60 0.59
C ARG A 143 10.07 10.51 1.87
N PRO A 144 11.07 9.62 1.94
CA PRO A 144 11.85 9.47 3.14
C PRO A 144 12.72 10.70 3.42
N ARG A 145 12.85 11.07 4.69
CA ARG A 145 13.80 12.10 5.14
C ARG A 145 15.26 11.64 5.02
N TYR A 146 15.51 10.34 5.21
CA TYR A 146 16.83 9.73 5.18
C TYR A 146 16.83 8.50 4.27
N PRO A 147 17.85 8.33 3.41
CA PRO A 147 17.93 7.19 2.50
C PRO A 147 18.25 5.87 3.22
N TRP A 148 18.87 5.92 4.41
CA TRP A 148 19.20 4.72 5.18
C TRP A 148 18.24 4.53 6.35
N ARG A 149 17.45 3.46 6.30
CA ARG A 149 16.51 3.08 7.37
C ARG A 149 16.66 1.58 7.59
N GLY A 150 17.46 1.22 8.59
CA GLY A 150 17.89 -0.16 8.81
C GLY A 150 17.25 -0.83 10.02
N ALA A 151 17.05 -2.14 9.92
CA ALA A 151 16.85 -3.04 11.04
C ALA A 151 18.05 -4.01 11.13
N MET A 152 18.34 -4.56 12.31
CA MET A 152 19.39 -5.57 12.48
C MET A 152 18.80 -6.78 13.20
N LEU A 153 18.96 -7.97 12.61
CA LEU A 153 18.56 -9.23 13.22
C LEU A 153 19.81 -10.07 13.55
N ASP A 154 20.04 -10.32 14.83
CA ASP A 154 21.16 -11.15 15.29
C ASP A 154 20.80 -12.64 15.25
N VAL A 155 21.26 -13.32 14.20
CA VAL A 155 21.06 -14.76 13.98
C VAL A 155 22.17 -15.65 14.58
N ALA A 156 23.18 -15.06 15.21
CA ALA A 156 24.34 -15.79 15.72
C ALA A 156 24.16 -16.27 17.16
N ARG A 157 23.57 -15.43 18.01
CA ARG A 157 23.34 -15.76 19.43
C ARG A 157 22.19 -16.77 19.59
N HIS A 158 21.15 -16.62 18.78
CA HIS A 158 20.05 -17.59 18.65
C HIS A 158 19.69 -17.73 17.18
N PHE A 159 19.54 -18.97 16.73
CA PHE A 159 19.23 -19.26 15.33
C PHE A 159 17.74 -19.03 15.04
N PHE A 160 17.47 -18.38 13.91
CA PHE A 160 16.14 -18.20 13.34
C PHE A 160 16.07 -18.96 12.01
N ARG A 161 14.97 -19.65 11.74
CA ARG A 161 14.79 -20.33 10.45
C ARG A 161 14.54 -19.28 9.37
N VAL A 162 14.74 -19.67 8.11
CA VAL A 162 14.48 -18.79 6.95
C VAL A 162 13.09 -18.15 7.01
N ALA A 163 12.04 -18.95 7.28
CA ALA A 163 10.68 -18.43 7.42
C ALA A 163 10.50 -17.41 8.56
N ASP A 164 11.28 -17.51 9.63
CA ASP A 164 11.24 -16.53 10.73
C ASP A 164 11.90 -15.20 10.30
N VAL A 165 12.94 -15.26 9.46
CA VAL A 165 13.62 -14.09 8.88
C VAL A 165 12.75 -13.43 7.79
N GLU A 166 12.11 -14.22 6.93
CA GLU A 166 11.16 -13.72 5.91
C GLU A 166 10.00 -12.97 6.57
N ARG A 167 9.41 -13.54 7.64
CA ARG A 167 8.38 -12.84 8.42
C ARG A 167 8.91 -11.52 9.01
N PHE A 168 10.14 -11.51 9.52
CA PHE A 168 10.75 -10.28 10.03
C PHE A 168 10.93 -9.23 8.92
N ILE A 169 11.33 -9.64 7.71
CA ILE A 169 11.41 -8.76 6.53
C ILE A 169 10.03 -8.17 6.21
N ASP A 170 8.98 -8.98 6.20
CA ASP A 170 7.61 -8.51 5.95
C ASP A 170 7.14 -7.50 7.01
N GLU A 171 7.50 -7.72 8.27
CA GLU A 171 7.16 -6.82 9.39
C GLU A 171 7.87 -5.46 9.29
N ILE A 172 9.16 -5.44 8.92
CA ILE A 172 9.90 -4.17 8.80
C ILE A 172 9.55 -3.43 7.49
N ALA A 173 9.17 -4.16 6.43
CA ALA A 173 8.72 -3.58 5.16
C ALA A 173 7.45 -2.72 5.34
N LEU A 174 6.52 -3.14 6.22
CA LEU A 174 5.34 -2.35 6.60
C LEU A 174 5.68 -0.93 7.05
N TYR A 175 6.85 -0.75 7.66
CA TYR A 175 7.34 0.53 8.17
C TYR A 175 8.37 1.20 7.25
N LYS A 176 8.46 0.76 5.99
CA LYS A 176 9.35 1.32 4.96
C LYS A 176 10.84 1.27 5.33
N ILE A 177 11.24 0.29 6.14
CA ILE A 177 12.65 -0.06 6.38
C ILE A 177 13.22 -0.65 5.09
N ASN A 178 14.40 -0.19 4.68
CA ASN A 178 14.98 -0.52 3.38
C ASN A 178 16.36 -1.19 3.46
N VAL A 179 16.87 -1.42 4.67
CA VAL A 179 18.11 -2.16 4.91
C VAL A 179 17.89 -3.17 6.04
N LEU A 180 18.39 -4.40 5.85
CA LEU A 180 18.45 -5.46 6.86
C LEU A 180 19.87 -6.00 6.98
#